data_AF-A0A0F9MDN8-F1
#
_entry.id   AF-A0A0F9MDN8-F1
#
_cell.length_a   1.000
_cell.length_b   1.000
_cell.length_c   1.000
_cell.angle_alpha   90.00
_cell.angle_beta   90.00
_cell.angle_gamma   90.00
#
_symmetry.space_group_name_H-M   'P 1'
#
loop_
_entity.id
_entity.type
_entity.pdbx_description
1 polymer ?
#
loop_
_entity_poly.entity_id
_entity_poly.type
_entity_poly.pdbx_seq_one_letter_code
_entity_poly.pdbx_strand_id
1 'polypeptide(L)'
;MISEYTKEDIDQYVSNHIPPGDFLRAVLENNLMEAMGRADKNNQTAIFDICTYIYNHVPFDCHGSKEKVEAWLADKIKSGDYI
;
A
#
# COMPACT_ATOMS: atom_id res chain seq x y z
N MET A 1 1.96 9.00 14.03
CA MET A 1 0.53 8.67 13.95
C MET A 1 0.12 8.64 12.50
N ILE A 2 -0.50 7.55 12.06
CA ILE A 2 -0.99 7.40 10.67
C ILE A 2 -2.22 8.28 10.47
N SER A 3 -2.31 8.97 9.34
CA SER A 3 -3.49 9.76 8.99
C SER A 3 -4.67 8.85 8.60
N GLU A 4 -5.91 9.31 8.82
CA GLU A 4 -7.09 8.52 8.43
C GLU A 4 -7.17 8.30 6.91
N TYR A 5 -6.79 9.29 6.09
CA TYR A 5 -6.69 9.13 4.63
C TYR A 5 -5.74 8.01 4.23
N THR A 6 -4.59 7.89 4.89
CA THR A 6 -3.63 6.82 4.61
C THR A 6 -4.19 5.44 4.98
N LYS A 7 -4.97 5.34 6.06
CA LYS A 7 -5.65 4.09 6.43
C LYS A 7 -6.73 3.73 5.43
N GLU A 8 -7.55 4.70 5.02
CA GLU A 8 -8.57 4.51 4.00
C GLU A 8 -7.95 4.02 2.68
N ASP A 9 -6.83 4.60 2.25
CA ASP A 9 -6.10 4.15 1.05
C ASP A 9 -5.59 2.71 1.19
N ILE A 10 -5.09 2.33 2.37
CA ILE A 10 -4.69 0.94 2.67
C ILE A 10 -5.92 0.01 2.60
N ASP A 11 -7.03 0.40 3.21
CA ASP A 11 -8.25 -0.42 3.26
C ASP A 11 -8.85 -0.61 1.86
N GLN A 12 -8.82 0.42 1.00
CA GLN A 12 -9.24 0.32 -0.40
C GLN A 12 -8.32 -0.58 -1.22
N TYR A 13 -7.01 -0.49 -0.99
CA TYR A 13 -6.03 -1.38 -1.63
C TYR A 13 -6.25 -2.85 -1.26
N VAL A 14 -6.45 -3.13 0.02
CA VAL A 14 -6.64 -4.49 0.53
C VAL A 14 -8.02 -5.04 0.15
N SER A 15 -9.10 -4.28 0.38
CA SER A 15 -10.45 -4.83 0.22
C SER A 15 -10.91 -4.86 -1.24
N ASN A 16 -10.55 -3.81 -2.01
CA ASN A 16 -11.13 -3.57 -3.32
C ASN A 16 -10.10 -3.69 -4.46
N HIS A 17 -8.85 -4.06 -4.14
CA HIS A 17 -7.74 -4.14 -5.07
C HIS A 17 -7.57 -2.84 -5.88
N ILE A 18 -7.85 -1.69 -5.26
CA ILE A 18 -7.70 -0.38 -5.88
C ILE A 18 -6.22 0.01 -5.83
N PRO A 19 -5.59 0.36 -6.96
CA PRO A 19 -4.21 0.82 -6.96
C PRO A 19 -4.04 2.07 -6.07
N PRO A 20 -3.14 2.04 -5.08
CA PRO A 20 -2.89 3.20 -4.24
C PRO A 20 -2.00 4.22 -4.96
N GLY A 21 -1.87 5.42 -4.40
CA GLY A 21 -0.92 6.42 -4.88
C GLY A 21 0.54 5.97 -4.73
N ASP A 22 1.45 6.62 -5.48
CA ASP A 22 2.85 6.19 -5.59
C ASP A 22 3.59 6.08 -4.25
N PHE A 23 3.29 6.95 -3.28
CA PHE A 23 3.88 6.88 -1.94
C PHE A 23 3.54 5.54 -1.27
N LEU A 24 2.25 5.25 -1.10
CA LEU A 24 1.79 4.05 -0.41
C LEU A 24 2.18 2.79 -1.19
N ARG A 25 2.14 2.86 -2.53
CA ARG A 25 2.67 1.80 -3.39
C ARG A 25 4.13 1.49 -3.05
N ALA A 26 5.01 2.50 -2.99
CA ALA A 26 6.42 2.28 -2.65
C ALA A 26 6.62 1.69 -1.24
N VAL A 27 5.78 2.05 -0.27
CA VAL A 27 5.79 1.43 1.07
C VAL A 27 5.41 -0.05 0.98
N LEU A 28 4.31 -0.38 0.30
CA LEU A 28 3.83 -1.76 0.12
C LEU A 28 4.84 -2.62 -0.65
N GLU A 29 5.59 -2.05 -1.59
CA GLU A 29 6.65 -2.72 -2.35
C GLU A 29 7.97 -2.86 -1.55
N ASN A 30 8.00 -2.38 -0.29
CA ASN A 30 9.19 -2.32 0.57
C ASN A 30 10.35 -1.48 -0.01
N ASN A 31 10.02 -0.44 -0.77
CA ASN A 31 10.96 0.53 -1.32
C ASN A 31 10.89 1.85 -0.52
N LEU A 32 11.48 1.84 0.68
CA LEU A 32 11.42 2.98 1.59
C LEU A 32 12.16 4.22 1.07
N MET A 33 13.14 4.05 0.18
CA MET A 33 13.84 5.17 -0.45
C MET A 33 12.91 5.96 -1.38
N GLU A 34 12.18 5.26 -2.26
CA GLU A 34 11.15 5.87 -3.11
C GLU A 34 9.99 6.42 -2.28
N ALA A 35 9.55 5.69 -1.25
CA ALA A 35 8.48 6.14 -0.37
C ALA A 35 8.84 7.48 0.28
N MET A 36 10.03 7.62 0.86
CA MET A 36 10.48 8.88 1.48
C MET A 36 10.61 10.02 0.46
N GLY A 37 11.00 9.73 -0.79
CA GLY A 37 11.08 10.74 -1.85
C GLY A 37 9.73 11.27 -2.31
N ARG A 38 8.64 10.49 -2.12
CA ARG A 38 7.28 10.81 -2.57
C ARG A 38 6.36 11.27 -1.45
N ALA A 39 6.68 10.93 -0.22
CA ALA A 39 5.88 11.25 0.96
C ALA A 39 5.78 12.76 1.19
N ASP A 40 4.59 13.24 1.55
CA ASP A 40 4.44 14.55 2.20
C ASP A 40 5.03 14.54 3.63
N LYS A 41 5.12 15.71 4.26
CA LYS A 41 5.71 15.86 5.60
C LYS A 41 5.05 14.98 6.67
N ASN A 42 3.73 14.82 6.63
CA ASN A 42 3.02 14.01 7.62
C ASN A 42 3.40 12.53 7.44
N ASN A 43 3.35 12.06 6.19
CA ASN A 43 3.68 10.67 5.85
C ASN A 43 5.16 10.34 6.09
N GLN A 44 6.09 11.28 5.85
CA GLN A 44 7.51 11.12 6.22
C GLN A 44 7.66 10.87 7.73
N THR A 45 6.98 11.67 8.56
CA THR A 45 7.07 11.50 10.03
C THR A 45 6.36 10.25 10.54
N ALA A 46 5.36 9.75 9.82
CA ALA A 46 4.57 8.58 10.19
C ALA A 46 5.07 7.28 9.55
N ILE A 47 6.12 7.29 8.73
CA ILE A 47 6.49 6.14 7.88
C ILE A 47 6.75 4.86 8.68
N PHE A 48 7.36 4.98 9.86
CA PHE A 48 7.60 3.84 10.74
C PHE A 48 6.28 3.22 11.24
N ASP A 49 5.32 4.06 11.65
CA ASP A 49 3.99 3.61 12.08
C ASP A 49 3.24 2.95 10.91
N ILE A 50 3.32 3.53 9.70
CA ILE A 50 2.70 2.98 8.49
C ILE A 50 3.26 1.60 8.17
N CYS A 51 4.59 1.44 8.16
CA CYS A 51 5.23 0.14 7.92
C CYS A 51 4.81 -0.88 8.98
N THR A 52 4.79 -0.48 10.25
CA THR A 52 4.37 -1.33 11.37
C THR A 52 2.91 -1.75 11.23
N TYR A 53 2.03 -0.84 10.81
CA TYR A 53 0.62 -1.14 10.59
C TYR A 53 0.43 -2.13 9.44
N ILE A 54 1.07 -1.90 8.29
CA ILE A 54 1.02 -2.82 7.15
C ILE A 54 1.53 -4.21 7.57
N TYR A 55 2.68 -4.28 8.23
CA TYR A 55 3.26 -5.56 8.65
C TYR A 55 2.33 -6.37 9.57
N ASN A 56 1.61 -5.71 10.48
CA ASN A 56 0.78 -6.39 11.48
C ASN A 56 -0.68 -6.62 11.05
N HIS A 57 -1.22 -5.80 10.14
CA HIS A 57 -2.67 -5.80 9.83
C HIS A 57 -3.00 -6.13 8.38
N VAL A 58 -2.03 -6.07 7.47
CA VAL A 58 -2.28 -6.28 6.03
C VAL A 58 -1.82 -7.69 5.62
N PRO A 59 -2.62 -8.44 4.82
CA PRO A 59 -2.28 -9.80 4.39
C PRO A 59 -0.90 -9.90 3.73
N PHE A 60 -0.16 -10.96 4.04
CA PHE A 60 1.23 -11.13 3.58
C PHE A 60 1.40 -11.15 2.05
N ASP A 61 0.38 -11.58 1.31
CA ASP A 61 0.46 -11.74 -0.14
C ASP A 61 0.31 -10.43 -0.92
N CYS A 62 -0.09 -9.34 -0.25
CA CYS A 62 -0.29 -8.04 -0.88
C CYS A 62 0.75 -6.97 -0.51
N HIS A 63 1.88 -7.34 0.11
CA HIS A 63 2.99 -6.42 0.39
C HIS A 63 4.33 -7.12 0.57
N GLY A 64 5.41 -6.35 0.62
CA GLY A 64 6.78 -6.78 0.90
C GLY A 64 7.68 -6.89 -0.34
N SER A 65 7.12 -6.88 -1.55
CA SER A 65 7.87 -6.75 -2.79
C SER A 65 6.98 -6.23 -3.93
N LYS A 66 7.60 -5.72 -4.99
CA LYS A 66 6.91 -5.26 -6.20
C LYS A 66 6.05 -6.36 -6.83
N GLU A 67 6.59 -7.57 -6.92
CA GLU A 67 5.93 -8.70 -7.56
C GLU A 67 4.65 -9.10 -6.82
N LYS A 68 4.65 -9.03 -5.48
CA LYS A 68 3.46 -9.30 -4.67
C LYS A 68 2.38 -8.25 -4.86
N VAL A 69 2.76 -6.96 -4.84
CA VAL A 69 1.82 -5.85 -5.05
C VAL A 69 1.20 -5.93 -6.45
N GLU A 70 2.01 -6.23 -7.48
CA GLU A 70 1.51 -6.43 -8.85
C GLU A 70 0.60 -7.66 -8.97
N ALA A 71 0.97 -8.77 -8.35
CA ALA A 71 0.13 -9.98 -8.34
C ALA A 71 -1.21 -9.75 -7.65
N TRP A 72 -1.21 -9.04 -6.52
CA TRP A 72 -2.42 -8.66 -5.80
C TRP A 72 -3.35 -7.82 -6.68
N LEU A 73 -2.86 -6.70 -7.22
CA LEU A 73 -3.68 -5.82 -8.07
C LEU A 73 -4.18 -6.51 -9.34
N ALA A 74 -3.41 -7.47 -9.87
CA ALA A 74 -3.82 -8.24 -11.05
C ALA A 74 -4.88 -9.31 -10.75
N ASP A 75 -5.05 -9.75 -9.50
CA ASP A 75 -6.04 -10.78 -9.15
C ASP A 75 -7.47 -10.31 -9.42
N LYS A 76 -7.77 -9.03 -9.15
CA LYS A 76 -9.05 -8.39 -9.52
C LYS A 76 -9.33 -8.42 -11.02
N ILE A 77 -8.28 -8.35 -11.84
CA ILE A 77 -8.42 -8.38 -13.31
C ILE A 77 -8.83 -9.79 -13.77
N LYS A 78 -8.47 -10.85 -13.02
CA LYS A 78 -8.82 -12.24 -13.34
C LYS A 78 -10.23 -12.63 -12.88
N SER A 79 -10.78 -11.97 -11.86
CA SER A 79 -12.11 -12.28 -11.33
C SER A 79 -13.28 -11.75 -12.19
N GLY A 80 -13.01 -11.11 -13.33
CA GLY A 80 -14.02 -10.92 -14.40
C GLY A 80 -14.96 -9.72 -14.23
N ASP A 81 -14.72 -8.83 -13.27
CA ASP A 81 -15.46 -7.57 -13.17
C ASP A 81 -14.87 -6.52 -14.11
N TYR A 82 -15.09 -6.71 -15.41
CA TYR A 82 -15.00 -5.63 -16.39
C TYR A 82 -16.21 -4.71 -16.19
N ILE A 83 -15.95 -3.46 -15.78
CA ILE A 83 -16.87 -2.34 -16.00
C ILE A 83 -17.15 -2.13 -17.48
#